data_AF-V9QG80-F1
#
_entry.id   AF-V9QG80-F1
#
_cell.length_a   1.000
_cell.length_b   1.000
_cell.length_c   1.000
_cell.angle_alpha   90.00
_cell.angle_beta   90.00
_cell.angle_gamma   90.00
#
_symmetry.space_group_name_H-M   'P 1'
#
loop_
_entity.id
_entity.type
_entity.pdbx_description
1 polymer ?
#
loop_
_entity_poly.entity_id
_entity_poly.type
_entity_poly.pdbx_seq_one_letter_code
_entity_poly.pdbx_strand_id
1 'polypeptide(L)'
;MTEHAARIRLDAQGMGTVEVDGHDISPAVRGLTLSAKAGHLPRLVLDLLVFTGEIDGEAQVHIPDDTAATLVALGWTPPDDGQPVESEKQQTR
;
A
#
# COMPACT_ATOMS: atom_id res chain seq x y z
N MET A 1 -3.62 13.70 9.69
CA MET A 1 -2.49 13.54 8.76
C MET A 1 -1.30 13.23 9.63
N THR A 2 -0.79 12.00 9.58
CA THR A 2 0.28 11.54 10.48
C THR A 2 1.62 11.88 9.82
N GLU A 3 2.48 12.60 10.52
CA GLU A 3 3.82 12.95 10.04
C GLU A 3 4.78 11.79 10.34
N HIS A 4 5.52 11.34 9.33
CA HIS A 4 6.52 10.27 9.45
C HIS A 4 7.91 10.84 9.15
N ALA A 5 8.92 10.39 9.89
CA ALA A 5 10.29 10.83 9.69
C ALA A 5 10.95 10.02 8.57
N ALA A 6 11.33 10.68 7.48
CA ALA A 6 12.03 10.03 6.37
C ALA A 6 13.51 10.43 6.33
N ARG A 7 14.40 9.45 6.09
CA ARG A 7 15.82 9.69 5.81
C ARG A 7 16.17 9.11 4.45
N ILE A 8 16.77 9.95 3.61
CA ILE A 8 17.23 9.58 2.27
C ILE A 8 18.75 9.74 2.23
N ARG A 9 19.46 8.72 1.76
CA ARG A 9 20.87 8.84 1.36
C ARG A 9 20.95 8.59 -0.14
N LEU A 10 21.65 9.45 -0.85
CA LEU A 10 21.99 9.30 -2.26
C LEU A 10 23.51 9.44 -2.38
N ASP A 11 24.15 8.52 -3.08
CA ASP A 11 25.58 8.62 -3.38
C ASP A 11 25.86 9.17 -4.78
N ALA A 12 27.14 9.42 -5.06
CA ALA A 12 27.58 9.98 -6.35
C ALA A 12 27.40 9.01 -7.53
N GLN A 13 27.12 7.73 -7.26
CA GLN A 13 26.88 6.70 -8.29
C GLN A 13 25.38 6.55 -8.59
N GLY A 14 24.52 7.33 -7.93
CA GLY A 14 23.08 7.29 -8.11
C GLY A 14 22.40 6.17 -7.31
N MET A 15 23.14 5.51 -6.41
CA MET A 15 22.55 4.56 -5.47
C MET A 15 21.97 5.31 -4.28
N GLY A 16 20.92 4.76 -3.68
CA GLY A 16 20.32 5.39 -2.52
C GLY A 16 19.60 4.43 -1.59
N THR A 17 19.40 4.90 -0.36
CA THR A 17 18.62 4.21 0.66
C THR A 17 17.52 5.13 1.19
N VAL A 18 16.35 4.57 1.47
CA VAL A 18 15.20 5.27 2.04
C VAL A 18 14.79 4.57 3.33
N GLU A 19 14.85 5.29 4.44
CA GLU A 19 14.34 4.87 5.75
C GLU A 19 13.10 5.69 6.09
N VAL A 20 12.01 5.06 6.54
CA VAL A 20 10.82 5.74 7.11
C VAL A 20 10.63 5.23 8.54
N ASP A 21 10.60 6.14 9.51
CA ASP A 21 10.54 5.84 10.95
C ASP A 21 11.56 4.78 11.39
N GLY A 22 12.77 4.85 10.81
CA GLY A 22 13.88 3.91 11.08
C GLY A 22 13.78 2.56 10.39
N HIS A 23 12.74 2.31 9.57
CA HIS A 23 12.61 1.08 8.78
C HIS A 23 13.15 1.32 7.37
N ASP A 24 14.07 0.46 6.93
CA ASP A 24 14.58 0.47 5.57
C ASP A 24 13.50 -0.04 4.60
N ILE A 25 13.05 0.86 3.71
CA ILE A 25 12.07 0.55 2.66
C ILE A 25 12.67 0.61 1.26
N SER A 26 14.00 0.78 1.15
CA SER A 26 14.71 0.85 -0.13
C SER A 26 14.36 -0.29 -1.10
N PRO A 27 14.20 -1.57 -0.66
CA PRO A 27 13.82 -2.65 -1.56
C PRO A 27 12.43 -2.50 -2.18
N ALA A 28 11.54 -1.73 -1.54
CA ALA A 28 10.17 -1.51 -1.97
C ALA A 28 9.99 -0.20 -2.75
N VAL A 29 11.04 0.61 -2.92
CA VAL A 29 10.98 1.91 -3.62
C VAL A 29 11.64 1.77 -5.00
N ARG A 30 10.88 2.01 -6.08
CA ARG A 30 11.44 2.10 -7.44
C ARG A 30 11.91 3.49 -7.83
N GLY A 31 11.39 4.50 -7.16
CA GLY A 31 11.64 5.89 -7.51
C GLY A 31 11.21 6.82 -6.39
N LEU A 32 11.75 8.03 -6.39
CA LEU A 32 11.33 9.09 -5.49
C LEU A 32 11.41 10.44 -6.18
N THR A 33 10.55 11.35 -5.75
CA THR A 33 10.59 12.77 -6.14
C THR A 33 10.61 13.62 -4.88
N LEU A 34 11.69 14.37 -4.69
CA LEU A 34 11.80 15.40 -3.65
C LEU A 34 11.60 16.78 -4.28
N SER A 35 10.55 17.48 -3.85
CA SER A 35 10.28 18.86 -4.24
C SER A 35 10.50 19.78 -3.04
N ALA A 36 11.40 20.75 -3.18
CA ALA A 36 11.68 21.74 -2.16
C ALA A 36 11.67 23.14 -2.78
N LYS A 37 11.06 24.09 -2.07
CA LYS A 37 11.00 25.52 -2.45
C LYS A 37 11.31 26.35 -1.22
N ALA A 38 12.11 27.42 -1.40
CA ALA A 38 12.43 28.33 -0.31
C ALA A 38 11.16 28.83 0.39
N GLY A 39 11.13 28.75 1.72
CA GLY A 39 9.99 29.15 2.55
C GLY A 39 8.78 28.20 2.51
N HIS A 40 8.90 27.02 1.91
CA HIS A 40 7.83 26.01 1.87
C HIS A 40 8.32 24.70 2.49
N LEU A 41 7.40 23.92 3.05
CA LEU A 41 7.72 22.57 3.51
C LEU A 41 8.09 21.68 2.32
N PRO A 42 9.18 20.90 2.41
CA PRO A 42 9.55 19.97 1.35
C PRO A 42 8.50 18.87 1.23
N ARG A 43 8.24 18.43 0.00
CA ARG A 43 7.35 17.31 -0.32
C ARG A 43 8.18 16.15 -0.87
N LEU A 44 8.09 15.01 -0.20
CA LEU A 44 8.65 13.75 -0.67
C LEU A 44 7.52 12.87 -1.21
N VAL A 45 7.68 12.36 -2.43
CA VAL A 45 6.82 11.35 -3.04
C VAL A 45 7.66 10.11 -3.32
N LEU A 46 7.17 8.95 -2.91
CA LEU A 46 7.82 7.65 -3.13
C LEU A 46 7.00 6.85 -4.13
N ASP A 47 7.65 6.36 -5.17
CA ASP A 47 7.07 5.39 -6.10
C ASP A 47 7.46 4.00 -5.61
N LEU A 48 6.48 3.23 -5.17
CA LEU A 48 6.71 1.89 -4.66
C LEU A 48 6.76 0.85 -5.80
N LEU A 49 7.66 -0.12 -5.68
CA LEU A 49 7.55 -1.41 -6.34
C LEU A 49 6.45 -2.19 -5.61
N VAL A 50 5.25 -2.20 -6.19
CA VAL A 50 4.21 -3.15 -5.76
C VAL A 50 4.63 -4.52 -6.26
N PHE A 51 5.45 -5.22 -5.47
CA PHE A 51 5.47 -6.67 -5.52
C PHE A 51 4.10 -7.12 -5.00
N THR A 52 3.46 -8.05 -5.69
CA THR A 52 2.25 -8.73 -5.21
C THR A 52 2.60 -9.55 -3.97
N GLY A 53 2.84 -8.88 -2.85
CA GLY A 53 2.72 -9.45 -1.52
C GLY A 53 1.27 -9.33 -1.11
N GLU A 54 0.73 -10.35 -0.44
CA GLU A 54 -0.53 -10.20 0.27
C GLU A 54 -0.40 -8.99 1.21
N ILE A 55 -1.12 -7.92 0.90
CA ILE A 55 -1.27 -6.80 1.81
C ILE A 55 -2.28 -7.29 2.85
N ASP A 56 -1.77 -7.79 3.97
CA ASP A 56 -2.59 -8.14 5.11
C ASP A 56 -3.06 -6.84 5.78
N GLY A 57 -4.18 -6.33 5.29
CA GLY A 57 -4.76 -5.07 5.72
C GLY A 57 -6.25 -5.06 5.43
N GLU A 58 -7.04 -4.64 6.41
CA GLU A 58 -8.48 -4.46 6.26
C GLU A 58 -8.75 -3.29 5.30
N ALA A 59 -9.09 -3.61 4.05
CA ALA A 59 -9.48 -2.63 3.06
C ALA A 59 -11.02 -2.53 3.01
N GLN A 60 -11.56 -1.33 3.24
CA GLN A 60 -12.96 -1.06 2.94
C GLN A 60 -13.10 -0.82 1.43
N VAL A 61 -13.66 -1.80 0.73
CA VAL A 61 -13.99 -1.66 -0.70
C VAL A 61 -15.40 -1.09 -0.79
N HIS A 62 -15.51 0.14 -1.31
CA HIS A 62 -16.80 0.74 -1.61
C HIS A 62 -17.21 0.39 -3.05
N ILE A 63 -18.27 -0.41 -3.20
CA ILE A 63 -18.85 -0.77 -4.50
C ILE A 63 -20.16 0.04 -4.65
N PRO A 64 -20.27 0.94 -5.65
CA PRO A 64 -21.51 1.64 -5.92
C PRO A 64 -22.64 0.68 -6.31
N ASP A 65 -23.88 1.00 -5.92
CA ASP A 65 -25.06 0.12 -6.11
C ASP A 65 -25.25 -0.35 -7.55
N ASP A 66 -25.09 0.56 -8.54
CA ASP A 66 -25.20 0.23 -9.96
C ASP A 66 -24.13 -0.78 -10.42
N THR A 67 -22.94 -0.71 -9.82
CA THR A 67 -21.84 -1.65 -10.09
C THR A 67 -22.14 -3.00 -9.46
N ALA A 68 -22.65 -3.02 -8.22
CA ALA A 68 -23.06 -4.25 -7.53
C ALA A 68 -24.19 -4.96 -8.31
N ALA A 69 -25.20 -4.22 -8.78
CA ALA A 69 -26.29 -4.77 -9.60
C ALA A 69 -25.78 -5.38 -10.91
N THR A 70 -24.80 -4.73 -11.56
CA THR A 70 -24.16 -5.24 -12.77
C THR A 70 -23.37 -6.53 -12.49
N LEU A 71 -22.62 -6.57 -11.39
CA LEU A 71 -21.86 -7.76 -11.01
C LEU A 71 -22.79 -8.95 -10.70
N VAL A 72 -23.91 -8.70 -10.02
CA VAL A 72 -24.96 -9.72 -9.78
C VAL A 72 -25.54 -10.24 -11.08
N ALA A 73 -25.86 -9.36 -12.03
CA ALA A 73 -26.34 -9.76 -13.35
C ALA A 73 -25.33 -10.60 -14.14
N LEU A 74 -24.03 -10.42 -13.88
CA LEU A 74 -22.92 -11.20 -14.45
C LEU A 74 -22.62 -12.49 -13.68
N GLY A 75 -23.41 -12.82 -12.65
CA GLY A 75 -23.30 -14.07 -11.90
C GLY A 75 -22.37 -14.01 -10.69
N TRP A 76 -21.96 -12.82 -10.26
CA TRP A 76 -21.26 -12.64 -8.99
C TRP A 76 -22.26 -12.58 -7.83
N THR A 77 -22.07 -13.41 -6.80
CA THR A 77 -22.86 -13.34 -5.56
C THR A 77 -22.05 -12.56 -4.52
N PRO A 78 -22.55 -11.43 -3.99
CA PRO A 78 -21.86 -10.70 -2.94
C PRO A 78 -21.71 -11.57 -1.69
N PRO A 79 -20.59 -11.45 -0.94
CA PRO A 79 -20.43 -12.13 0.34
C PRO A 79 -21.48 -11.61 1.34
N ASP A 80 -22.10 -12.50 2.10
CA ASP A 80 -23.07 -12.11 3.12
C ASP A 80 -22.36 -11.29 4.21
N ASP A 81 -22.82 -10.06 4.44
CA ASP A 81 -22.36 -9.16 5.49
C ASP A 81 -22.68 -9.74 6.89
N GLY A 82 -21.97 -10.78 7.34
CA GLY A 82 -22.23 -11.32 8.68
C GLY A 82 -21.67 -12.67 9.11
N GLN A 83 -20.87 -13.40 8.35
CA GLN A 83 -20.25 -14.63 8.87
C GLN A 83 -18.73 -14.53 8.99
N PRO A 84 -18.14 -14.68 10.19
CA PRO A 84 -16.70 -14.82 10.31
C PRO A 84 -16.30 -16.13 9.62
N VAL A 85 -15.47 -16.02 8.58
CA VAL A 85 -14.82 -17.18 7.95
C VAL A 85 -13.89 -17.82 8.97
N GLU A 86 -14.40 -18.85 9.64
CA GLU A 86 -13.62 -19.71 10.53
C GLU A 86 -12.49 -20.31 9.70
N SER A 87 -11.28 -19.78 9.84
CA SER A 87 -10.11 -20.24 9.10
C SER A 87 -9.78 -21.65 9.55
N GLU A 88 -10.20 -22.61 8.75
CA GLU A 88 -9.95 -24.03 8.92
C GLU A 88 -8.43 -24.25 8.94
N LYS A 89 -7.88 -24.52 10.14
CA LYS A 89 -6.49 -24.93 10.32
C LYS A 89 -6.27 -26.23 9.56
N GLN A 90 -5.74 -26.15 8.35
CA GLN A 90 -5.24 -27.31 7.64
C GLN A 90 -4.01 -27.84 8.39
N GLN A 91 -4.21 -29.02 8.98
CA GLN A 91 -3.19 -29.91 9.51
C GLN A 91 -2.01 -30.02 8.54
N THR A 92 -0.79 -29.82 9.04
CA THR A 92 0.39 -30.45 8.45
C THR A 92 0.98 -31.42 9.46
N ARG A 93 1.20 -32.64 8.95
CA ARG A 93 1.69 -33.89 9.54
C ARG A 93 2.71 -33.80 10.68
#